data_AF-A0A2E3DH09-F1
#
_entry.id   AF-A0A2E3DH09-F1
#
_cell.length_a   1.000
_cell.length_b   1.000
_cell.length_c   1.000
_cell.angle_alpha   90.00
_cell.angle_beta   90.00
_cell.angle_gamma   90.00
#
_symmetry.space_group_name_H-M   'P 1'
#
loop_
_entity.id
_entity.type
_entity.pdbx_description
1 polymer ?
#
loop_
_entity_poly.entity_id
_entity_poly.type
_entity_poly.pdbx_seq_one_letter_code
_entity_poly.pdbx_strand_id
1 'polypeptide(L)'
;MTILTLFFYSFAGGNARPVLEEHVDLIEVNHHYDKHGWLVMDQVIFYQWCPLQSRYRVRDWRPLKSLTQVPVKDFRTGKYSTIWKDGRNYRRITAKQYRETWTAYDPELIDSMKAPKQYRQTLTKPRK
;
A
#
# COMPACT_ATOMS: atom_id res chain seq x y z
N MET A 1 -1.78 13.43 -57.62
CA MET A 1 -1.26 13.77 -56.27
C MET A 1 -2.39 13.67 -55.28
N THR A 2 -2.48 12.55 -54.57
CA THR A 2 -3.55 12.24 -53.60
C THR A 2 -3.18 12.87 -52.25
N ILE A 3 -4.00 13.81 -51.76
CA ILE A 3 -3.84 14.39 -50.43
C ILE A 3 -4.36 13.36 -49.42
N LEU A 4 -3.46 12.83 -48.59
CA LEU A 4 -3.74 11.90 -47.52
C LEU A 4 -4.18 12.70 -46.29
N THR A 5 -5.49 12.71 -46.02
CA THR A 5 -6.06 13.36 -44.82
C THR A 5 -5.80 12.46 -43.61
N LEU A 6 -4.83 12.83 -42.77
CA LEU A 6 -4.58 12.19 -41.48
C LEU A 6 -5.71 12.58 -40.51
N PHE A 7 -6.60 11.62 -40.22
CA PHE A 7 -7.50 11.70 -39.07
C PHE A 7 -6.67 11.64 -37.78
N PHE A 8 -6.48 12.78 -37.13
CA PHE A 8 -6.11 12.80 -35.72
C PHE A 8 -7.32 12.31 -34.92
N TYR A 9 -7.28 11.05 -34.49
CA TYR A 9 -8.13 10.61 -33.39
C TYR A 9 -7.67 11.36 -32.14
N SER A 10 -8.36 12.45 -31.81
CA SER A 10 -8.37 12.99 -30.46
C SER A 10 -8.92 11.89 -29.54
N PHE A 11 -8.05 11.22 -28.79
CA PHE A 11 -8.51 10.49 -27.62
C PHE A 11 -9.10 11.52 -26.66
N ALA A 12 -10.43 11.51 -26.59
CA ALA A 12 -11.18 12.19 -25.55
C ALA A 12 -10.51 11.91 -24.19
N GLY A 13 -10.20 12.97 -23.45
CA GLY A 13 -9.69 12.89 -22.09
C GLY A 13 -10.69 12.14 -21.21
N GLY A 14 -10.52 10.83 -21.10
CA GLY A 14 -11.11 10.05 -20.03
C GLY A 14 -10.59 10.62 -18.72
N ASN A 15 -11.48 10.93 -17.79
CA ASN A 15 -11.14 11.36 -16.44
C ASN A 15 -10.28 10.28 -15.75
N ALA A 16 -8.98 10.27 -16.01
CA ALA A 16 -8.04 9.40 -15.34
C ALA A 16 -8.10 9.75 -13.86
N ARG A 17 -8.61 8.82 -13.04
CA ARG A 17 -8.64 9.02 -11.59
C ARG A 17 -7.20 9.19 -11.12
N PRO A 18 -6.87 10.27 -10.39
CA PRO A 18 -5.50 10.48 -9.99
C PRO A 18 -5.06 9.34 -9.07
N VAL A 19 -3.85 8.84 -9.32
CA VAL A 19 -3.21 7.85 -8.48
C VAL A 19 -2.29 8.59 -7.52
N LEU A 20 -2.62 8.54 -6.23
CA LEU A 20 -1.74 9.02 -5.18
C LEU A 20 -0.60 8.01 -5.03
N GLU A 21 0.62 8.41 -5.38
CA GLU A 21 1.80 7.56 -5.23
C GLU A 21 2.53 7.88 -3.93
N GLU A 22 2.83 6.83 -3.16
CA GLU A 22 3.62 6.93 -1.94
C GLU A 22 4.67 5.83 -1.86
N HIS A 23 5.68 6.08 -1.03
CA HIS A 23 6.76 5.15 -0.76
C HIS A 23 6.83 4.83 0.73
N VAL A 24 7.13 3.57 1.03
CA VAL A 24 7.47 3.06 2.37
C VAL A 24 8.64 2.09 2.24
N ASP A 25 9.32 1.78 3.35
CA ASP A 25 10.51 0.94 3.28
C ASP A 25 10.18 -0.55 3.17
N LEU A 26 9.08 -0.98 3.81
CA LEU A 26 8.62 -2.36 3.86
C LEU A 26 7.08 -2.43 3.78
N ILE A 27 6.58 -3.33 2.95
CA ILE A 27 5.19 -3.77 2.97
C ILE A 27 5.13 -5.18 3.56
N GLU A 28 4.19 -5.42 4.46
CA GLU A 28 3.91 -6.75 4.99
C GLU A 28 2.48 -7.15 4.66
N VAL A 29 2.29 -8.37 4.18
CA VAL A 29 1.00 -9.07 4.30
C VAL A 29 1.07 -9.92 5.57
N ASN A 30 0.12 -9.72 6.47
CA ASN A 30 0.06 -10.44 7.74
C ASN A 30 -1.28 -11.17 7.85
N HIS A 31 -1.19 -12.43 8.24
CA HIS A 31 -2.29 -13.32 8.57
C HIS A 31 -2.33 -13.46 10.10
N HIS A 32 -3.20 -12.70 10.75
CA HIS A 32 -3.34 -12.68 12.20
C HIS A 32 -4.33 -13.75 12.65
N TYR A 33 -3.88 -14.63 13.54
CA TYR A 33 -4.67 -15.68 14.17
C TYR A 33 -4.84 -15.43 15.67
N ASP A 34 -5.94 -15.89 16.25
CA ASP A 34 -6.13 -15.87 17.69
C ASP A 34 -5.42 -17.03 18.40
N LYS A 35 -5.56 -17.08 19.74
CA LYS A 35 -4.97 -18.14 20.59
C LYS A 35 -5.49 -19.54 20.30
N HIS A 36 -6.59 -19.68 19.57
CA HIS A 36 -7.18 -20.96 19.18
C HIS A 36 -6.78 -21.36 17.74
N GLY A 37 -6.02 -20.50 17.04
CA GLY A 37 -5.61 -20.73 15.66
C GLY A 37 -6.65 -20.31 14.63
N TRP A 38 -7.69 -19.57 15.01
CA TRP A 38 -8.67 -19.04 14.05
C TRP A 38 -8.14 -17.77 13.40
N LEU A 39 -8.33 -17.65 12.08
CA LEU A 39 -7.97 -16.42 11.37
C LEU A 39 -8.85 -15.27 11.85
N VAL A 40 -8.21 -14.25 12.41
CA VAL A 40 -8.84 -13.00 12.86
C VAL A 40 -8.88 -11.99 11.72
N MET A 41 -7.76 -11.83 11.01
CA MET A 41 -7.66 -10.83 9.94
C MET A 41 -6.48 -11.10 9.01
N ASP A 42 -6.73 -10.96 7.71
CA ASP A 42 -5.67 -10.68 6.73
C ASP A 42 -5.51 -9.16 6.58
N GLN A 43 -4.28 -8.69 6.68
CA GLN A 43 -3.99 -7.26 6.63
C GLN A 43 -2.72 -6.95 5.85
N VAL A 44 -2.70 -5.76 5.26
CA VAL A 44 -1.50 -5.17 4.66
C VAL A 44 -1.01 -4.05 5.56
N ILE A 45 0.25 -4.13 5.98
CA ILE A 45 0.88 -3.20 6.91
C ILE A 45 2.03 -2.49 6.21
N PHE A 46 2.09 -1.17 6.36
CA PHE A 46 3.09 -0.31 5.73
C PHE A 46 4.06 0.22 6.77
N TYR A 47 5.36 -0.01 6.58
CA TYR A 47 6.38 0.36 7.56
C TYR A 47 7.38 1.38 7.01
N GLN A 48 7.79 2.30 7.87
CA GLN A 48 8.93 3.19 7.65
C GLN A 48 10.02 2.87 8.67
N TRP A 49 11.27 2.88 8.24
CA TRP A 49 12.44 2.82 9.10
C TRP A 49 12.53 4.08 9.94
N CYS A 50 12.57 3.92 11.26
CA CYS A 50 12.87 4.99 12.19
C CYS A 50 14.36 4.92 12.56
N PRO A 51 15.22 5.84 12.07
CA PRO A 51 16.65 5.79 12.36
C PRO A 51 16.94 6.02 13.85
N LEU A 52 16.18 6.88 14.53
CA LEU A 52 16.35 7.19 15.95
C LEU A 52 16.15 5.97 16.85
N GLN A 53 15.23 5.09 16.49
CA GLN A 53 14.91 3.87 17.24
C GLN A 53 15.49 2.60 16.62
N SER A 54 16.22 2.74 15.50
CA SER A 54 16.76 1.64 14.70
C SER A 54 15.77 0.49 14.49
N ARG A 55 14.53 0.83 14.12
CA ARG A 55 13.46 -0.14 13.90
C ARG A 55 12.43 0.34 12.89
N TYR A 56 11.75 -0.61 12.26
CA TYR A 56 10.54 -0.33 11.48
C TYR A 56 9.39 0.09 12.39
N ARG A 57 8.66 1.13 11.98
CA ARG A 57 7.45 1.66 12.63
C ARG A 57 6.29 1.63 11.66
N VAL A 58 5.09 1.31 12.16
CA VAL A 58 3.90 1.26 11.32
C VAL A 58 3.50 2.66 10.91
N ARG A 59 3.41 2.89 9.60
CA ARG A 59 2.96 4.13 8.98
C ARG A 59 1.44 4.15 8.82
N ASP A 60 0.91 3.05 8.29
CA ASP A 60 -0.52 2.81 8.09
C ASP A 60 -0.74 1.30 7.88
N TRP A 61 -2.00 0.87 7.89
CA TRP A 61 -2.38 -0.51 7.61
C TRP A 61 -3.82 -0.56 7.10
N ARG A 62 -4.18 -1.64 6.41
CA ARG A 62 -5.57 -1.89 5.98
C ARG A 62 -5.90 -3.37 6.01
N PRO A 63 -7.18 -3.75 6.24
CA PRO A 63 -7.64 -5.10 5.97
C PRO A 63 -7.42 -5.46 4.49
N LEU A 64 -6.89 -6.66 4.24
CA LEU A 64 -6.72 -7.21 2.91
C LEU A 64 -8.07 -7.78 2.44
N LYS A 65 -8.74 -7.09 1.52
CA LYS A 65 -10.09 -7.45 1.05
C LYS A 65 -10.10 -8.25 -0.25
N SER A 66 -8.99 -8.26 -0.97
CA SER A 66 -8.87 -8.90 -2.27
C SER A 66 -7.41 -9.24 -2.56
N LEU A 67 -7.18 -10.34 -3.27
CA LEU A 67 -5.85 -10.72 -3.76
C LEU A 67 -5.21 -9.65 -4.67
N THR A 68 -6.02 -8.80 -5.31
CA THR A 68 -5.52 -7.66 -6.10
C THR A 68 -4.76 -6.61 -5.26
N GLN A 69 -4.91 -6.65 -3.95
CA GLN A 69 -4.24 -5.76 -3.00
C GLN A 69 -2.94 -6.37 -2.44
N VAL A 70 -2.64 -7.64 -2.74
CA VAL A 70 -1.37 -8.26 -2.39
C VAL A 70 -0.25 -7.58 -3.19
N PRO A 71 0.88 -7.19 -2.55
CA PRO A 71 1.97 -6.54 -3.25
C PRO A 71 2.57 -7.40 -4.36
N VAL A 72 2.66 -6.84 -5.56
CA VAL A 72 3.29 -7.48 -6.73
C VAL A 72 4.64 -6.85 -6.98
N LYS A 73 5.63 -7.68 -7.28
CA LYS A 73 6.97 -7.23 -7.66
C LYS A 73 6.99 -6.74 -9.11
N ASP A 74 7.40 -5.49 -9.31
CA ASP A 74 7.78 -4.98 -10.62
C ASP A 74 9.24 -5.36 -10.89
N PHE A 75 9.47 -6.30 -11.82
CA PHE A 75 10.81 -6.79 -12.15
C PHE A 75 11.69 -5.76 -12.85
N ARG A 76 11.13 -4.72 -13.46
CA ARG A 76 11.91 -3.64 -14.10
C ARG A 76 12.50 -2.71 -13.05
N THR A 77 11.75 -2.40 -12.00
CA THR A 77 12.19 -1.47 -10.94
C THR A 77 12.71 -2.17 -9.70
N GLY A 78 12.49 -3.48 -9.57
CA GLY A 78 12.82 -4.30 -8.40
C GLY A 78 11.96 -4.02 -7.16
N LYS A 79 10.95 -3.15 -7.26
CA LYS A 79 10.10 -2.72 -6.15
C LYS A 79 8.83 -3.57 -6.07
N TYR A 80 8.29 -3.69 -4.87
CA TYR A 80 6.94 -4.21 -4.64
C TYR A 80 5.95 -3.06 -4.69
N SER A 81 4.76 -3.30 -5.24
CA SER A 81 3.70 -2.31 -5.27
C SER A 81 2.34 -2.93 -5.03
N THR A 82 1.47 -2.19 -4.34
CA THR A 82 0.05 -2.52 -4.18
C THR A 82 -0.77 -1.28 -4.48
N ILE A 83 -1.97 -1.50 -5.04
CA ILE A 83 -2.88 -0.44 -5.46
C ILE A 83 -4.26 -0.71 -4.87
N TRP A 84 -4.91 0.33 -4.36
CA TRP A 84 -6.30 0.24 -3.93
C TRP A 84 -7.06 1.52 -4.21
N LYS A 85 -8.39 1.40 -4.14
CA LYS A 85 -9.29 2.54 -4.23
C LYS A 85 -9.34 3.29 -2.90
N ASP A 86 -9.14 4.60 -2.95
CA ASP A 86 -9.15 5.48 -1.78
C ASP A 86 -10.10 6.66 -2.06
N GLY A 87 -11.38 6.47 -1.72
CA GLY A 87 -12.46 7.39 -2.11
C GLY A 87 -12.65 7.44 -3.62
N ARG A 88 -12.47 8.63 -4.22
CA ARG A 88 -12.55 8.86 -5.67
C ARG A 88 -11.24 8.55 -6.40
N ASN A 89 -10.14 8.39 -5.66
CA ASN A 89 -8.80 8.23 -6.19
C ASN A 89 -8.36 6.76 -6.09
N TYR A 90 -7.25 6.45 -6.75
CA TYR A 90 -6.48 5.25 -6.42
C TYR A 90 -5.25 5.66 -5.62
N ARG A 91 -4.78 4.76 -4.77
CA ARG A 91 -3.51 4.92 -4.07
C ARG A 91 -2.61 3.77 -4.45
N ARG A 92 -1.39 4.09 -4.86
CA ARG A 92 -0.31 3.14 -5.11
C ARG A 92 0.74 3.33 -4.04
N ILE A 93 1.08 2.27 -3.32
CA ILE A 93 2.23 2.27 -2.42
C ILE A 93 3.30 1.36 -2.98
N THR A 94 4.52 1.86 -2.98
CA THR A 94 5.71 1.10 -3.38
C THR A 94 6.65 0.89 -2.19
N ALA A 95 7.35 -0.24 -2.18
CA ALA A 95 8.41 -0.51 -1.23
C ALA A 95 9.55 -1.31 -1.86
N LYS A 96 10.75 -1.18 -1.28
CA LYS A 96 11.90 -2.02 -1.68
C LYS A 96 11.80 -3.43 -1.10
N GLN A 97 11.18 -3.56 0.07
CA GLN A 97 11.06 -4.83 0.78
C GLN A 97 9.60 -5.26 0.90
N TYR A 98 9.39 -6.57 0.84
CA TYR A 98 8.12 -7.24 1.08
C TYR A 98 8.34 -8.42 2.01
N ARG A 99 7.39 -8.67 2.91
CA ARG A 99 7.32 -9.92 3.67
C ARG A 99 5.89 -10.38 3.83
N GLU A 100 5.75 -11.67 4.08
CA GLU A 100 4.48 -12.30 4.42
C GLU A 100 4.65 -13.05 5.74
N THR A 101 3.69 -12.91 6.65
CA THR A 101 3.80 -13.42 8.01
C THR A 101 2.50 -14.02 8.51
N TRP A 102 2.61 -15.01 9.40
CA TRP A 102 1.50 -15.63 10.12
C TRP A 102 1.78 -15.45 11.61
N THR A 103 0.91 -14.75 12.33
CA THR A 103 1.18 -14.36 13.72
C THR A 103 -0.02 -14.63 14.61
N ALA A 104 0.25 -14.98 15.88
CA ALA A 104 -0.78 -15.12 16.92
C ALA A 104 -1.12 -13.78 17.62
N TYR A 105 -0.67 -12.66 17.04
CA TYR A 105 -0.86 -11.30 17.53
C TYR A 105 -0.93 -10.35 16.35
N ASP A 106 -1.54 -9.17 16.53
CA ASP A 106 -1.59 -8.12 15.51
C ASP A 106 -0.31 -7.25 15.58
N PRO A 107 0.61 -7.32 14.58
CA PRO A 107 1.83 -6.52 14.59
C PRO A 107 1.56 -5.01 14.62
N GLU A 108 0.44 -4.55 14.03
CA GLU A 108 0.07 -3.13 14.07
C GLU A 108 -0.28 -2.68 15.47
N LEU A 109 -1.06 -3.49 16.19
CA LEU A 109 -1.47 -3.18 17.55
C LEU A 109 -0.26 -3.17 18.48
N ILE A 110 0.66 -4.14 18.34
CA ILE A 110 1.91 -4.18 19.11
C ILE A 110 2.76 -2.91 18.87
N ASP A 111 2.88 -2.43 17.63
CA ASP A 111 3.61 -1.18 17.35
C ASP A 111 2.89 0.05 17.90
N SER A 112 1.55 0.09 17.81
CA SER A 112 0.71 1.16 18.34
C SER A 112 0.84 1.35 19.85
N MET A 113 1.00 0.25 20.60
CA MET A 113 1.21 0.31 22.04
C MET A 113 2.56 0.92 22.42
N LYS A 114 3.57 0.86 21.52
CA LYS A 114 4.91 1.39 21.76
C LYS A 114 5.06 2.86 21.39
N ALA A 115 4.33 3.35 20.39
CA ALA A 115 4.14 4.79 20.23
C ALA A 115 2.73 5.10 19.75
N PRO A 116 2.04 6.07 20.40
CA PRO A 116 0.69 6.45 20.04
C PRO A 116 0.55 6.81 18.56
N LYS A 117 -0.57 6.40 17.95
CA LYS A 117 -0.87 6.59 16.52
C LYS A 117 -0.77 8.05 16.06
N GLN A 118 -0.98 9.02 16.96
CA GLN A 118 -0.90 10.46 16.68
C GLN A 118 0.48 10.93 16.23
N TYR A 119 1.55 10.18 16.53
CA TYR A 119 2.91 10.52 16.12
C TYR A 119 3.35 9.82 14.84
N ARG A 120 2.45 9.06 14.19
CA ARG A 120 2.76 8.40 12.92
C ARG A 120 2.87 9.43 11.81
N GLN A 121 3.88 9.28 10.97
CA GLN A 121 3.95 9.97 9.69
C GLN A 121 2.92 9.33 8.74
N THR A 122 1.64 9.64 8.89
CA THR A 122 0.57 8.95 8.15
C THR A 122 0.71 9.08 6.64
N LEU A 123 0.06 8.18 5.91
CA LEU A 123 -0.15 8.34 4.47
C LEU A 123 -0.87 9.66 4.16
N THR A 124 -0.54 10.26 3.02
CA THR A 124 -1.09 11.54 2.59
C THR A 124 -2.60 11.42 2.42
N LYS A 125 -3.40 12.21 3.15
CA LYS A 125 -4.87 12.17 3.02
C LYS A 125 -5.30 12.64 1.62
N PRO A 126 -6.27 11.99 0.96
CA PRO A 126 -6.83 12.49 -0.29
C PRO A 126 -7.39 13.90 -0.10
N ARG A 127 -7.21 14.80 -1.07
CA ARG A 127 -7.98 16.07 -1.10
C ARG A 127 -9.46 15.72 -1.24
N LYS A 128 -10.30 16.33 -0.40
CA LYS A 128 -11.77 16.15 -0.42
C LYS A 128 -12.38 16.71 -1.69
#